data_AF-A0A1Q6U0X0-F1
#
_entry.id   AF-A0A1Q6U0X0-F1
#
_cell.length_a   1.000
_cell.length_b   1.000
_cell.length_c   1.000
_cell.angle_alpha   90.00
_cell.angle_beta   90.00
_cell.angle_gamma   90.00
#
_symmetry.space_group_name_H-M   'P 1'
#
loop_
_entity.id
_entity.type
_entity.pdbx_description
1 polymer ?
#
loop_
_entity_poly.entity_id
_entity_poly.type
_entity_poly.pdbx_seq_one_letter_code
_entity_poly.pdbx_strand_id
1 'polypeptide(L)'
;MKKIIILLCFLMLGKPALSADIEQAKDIEKVPSQIVLTGNLVFDWLDISQLQRDAVIEKYRTELFDENTVYKYKKKDFRAEYKNFLKDKDFKRHYMLVKEGVKETDSENLCGFYRKNLLISYAIQFKNDLRTVYYYDAMGNLRYVDKFSENYPNFPYMSKQYRANGTLVSAIYFMSHDMQYMYEDDKSFKGAWYKDKMYDRHAKQVLTRTNW
;
A
#
# COMPACT_ATOMS: atom_id res chain seq x y z
N MET A 1 -14.93 -2.98 -63.29
CA MET A 1 -14.88 -4.16 -64.20
C MET A 1 -13.64 -4.96 -63.81
N LYS A 2 -13.62 -6.26 -63.53
CA LYS A 2 -14.53 -7.40 -63.63
C LYS A 2 -14.06 -8.44 -62.60
N LYS A 3 -15.00 -9.25 -62.11
CA LYS A 3 -14.79 -10.42 -61.24
C LYS A 3 -14.31 -11.63 -62.05
N ILE A 4 -13.62 -12.57 -61.39
CA ILE A 4 -13.54 -14.01 -61.70
C ILE A 4 -13.48 -14.69 -60.31
N ILE A 5 -14.42 -15.45 -59.75
CA ILE A 5 -15.31 -16.58 -60.14
C ILE A 5 -14.59 -17.93 -60.34
N ILE A 6 -14.63 -18.72 -59.25
CA ILE A 6 -15.03 -20.13 -59.07
C ILE A 6 -14.25 -21.24 -59.81
N LEU A 7 -13.74 -22.22 -59.05
CA LEU A 7 -14.14 -23.62 -59.26
C LEU A 7 -14.11 -24.46 -57.97
N LEU A 8 -15.30 -24.91 -57.57
CA LEU A 8 -15.57 -26.04 -56.68
C LEU A 8 -15.27 -27.35 -57.42
N CYS A 9 -14.68 -28.32 -56.72
CA CYS A 9 -14.98 -29.74 -56.95
C CYS A 9 -15.49 -30.35 -55.64
N PHE A 10 -16.66 -30.95 -55.73
CA PHE A 10 -17.38 -31.68 -54.68
C PHE A 10 -17.40 -33.16 -55.05
N LEU A 11 -17.75 -34.03 -54.06
CA LEU A 11 -18.15 -35.45 -54.14
C LEU A 11 -17.00 -36.47 -53.91
N MET A 12 -17.07 -37.49 -53.03
CA MET A 12 -18.10 -38.01 -52.11
C MET A 12 -17.47 -38.95 -51.06
N LEU A 13 -18.05 -38.91 -49.86
CA LEU A 13 -18.41 -39.99 -48.92
C LEU A 13 -17.46 -41.14 -48.55
N GLY A 14 -17.27 -41.27 -47.23
CA GLY A 14 -16.99 -42.54 -46.55
C GLY A 14 -16.68 -42.35 -45.06
N LYS A 15 -17.70 -42.32 -44.19
CA LYS A 15 -17.55 -42.72 -42.77
C LYS A 15 -17.91 -44.21 -42.70
N PRO A 16 -17.20 -45.03 -41.92
CA PRO A 16 -17.65 -45.25 -40.54
C PRO A 16 -16.52 -45.27 -39.51
N ALA A 17 -16.96 -45.27 -38.25
CA ALA A 17 -16.19 -45.05 -37.05
C ALA A 17 -15.15 -46.13 -36.71
N LEU A 18 -14.02 -45.67 -36.19
CA LEU A 18 -13.18 -46.30 -35.17
C LEU A 18 -12.78 -45.17 -34.21
N SER A 19 -12.47 -45.34 -32.95
CA SER A 19 -12.71 -46.35 -31.91
C SER A 19 -12.36 -45.56 -30.65
N ALA A 20 -13.14 -45.72 -29.59
CA ALA A 20 -12.83 -45.10 -28.31
C ALA A 20 -11.49 -45.63 -27.78
N ASP A 21 -10.65 -44.73 -27.30
CA ASP A 21 -9.89 -44.91 -26.07
C ASP A 21 -9.93 -43.57 -25.33
N ILE A 22 -10.78 -43.53 -24.31
CA ILE A 22 -10.93 -42.40 -23.38
C ILE A 22 -9.89 -42.62 -22.29
N GLU A 23 -8.76 -41.93 -22.35
CA GLU A 23 -7.97 -41.68 -21.15
C GLU A 23 -8.59 -40.48 -20.42
N GLN A 24 -9.17 -40.75 -19.25
CA GLN A 24 -9.58 -39.72 -18.30
C GLN A 24 -8.36 -38.87 -17.93
N ALA A 25 -8.34 -37.63 -18.40
CA ALA A 25 -7.50 -36.60 -17.82
C ALA A 25 -7.88 -36.47 -16.34
N LYS A 26 -6.97 -36.87 -15.45
CA LYS A 26 -7.09 -36.62 -14.02
C LYS A 26 -7.14 -35.12 -13.81
N ASP A 27 -8.30 -34.61 -13.40
CA ASP A 27 -8.42 -33.29 -12.80
C ASP A 27 -7.57 -33.29 -11.51
N ILE A 28 -6.40 -32.69 -11.59
CA ILE A 28 -5.60 -32.37 -10.42
C ILE A 28 -6.23 -31.11 -9.83
N GLU A 29 -7.06 -31.32 -8.81
CA GLU A 29 -7.57 -30.27 -7.94
C GLU A 29 -6.38 -29.43 -7.43
N LYS A 30 -6.24 -28.21 -7.94
CA LYS A 30 -5.28 -27.23 -7.41
C LYS A 30 -5.79 -26.74 -6.07
N VAL A 31 -5.53 -27.51 -5.02
CA VAL A 31 -5.61 -27.02 -3.64
C VAL A 31 -4.65 -25.82 -3.55
N PRO A 32 -5.12 -24.62 -3.14
CA PRO A 32 -4.25 -23.46 -3.01
C PRO A 32 -3.21 -23.78 -1.94
N SER A 33 -1.95 -23.88 -2.37
CA SER A 33 -0.83 -24.09 -1.47
C SER A 33 -0.83 -22.99 -0.41
N GLN A 34 -1.04 -23.36 0.85
CA GLN A 34 -0.80 -22.49 1.98
C GLN A 34 0.64 -21.96 1.88
N ILE A 35 0.79 -20.66 1.67
CA ILE A 35 2.10 -20.00 1.66
C ILE A 35 2.59 -20.00 3.11
N VAL A 36 3.46 -20.96 3.43
CA VAL A 36 4.16 -21.02 4.72
C VAL A 36 5.35 -20.07 4.65
N LEU A 37 5.19 -18.86 5.19
CA LEU A 37 6.27 -17.89 5.38
C LEU A 37 7.20 -18.38 6.50
N THR A 38 8.21 -19.18 6.14
CA THR A 38 9.26 -19.61 7.05
C THR A 38 10.45 -18.66 7.00
N GLY A 39 10.66 -17.92 8.10
CA GLY A 39 11.99 -17.66 8.66
C GLY A 39 13.10 -17.09 7.77
N ASN A 40 12.80 -16.08 6.95
CA ASN A 40 13.67 -14.94 6.61
C ASN A 40 12.80 -14.01 5.75
N LEU A 41 12.66 -12.75 6.14
CA LEU A 41 11.86 -11.79 5.36
C LEU A 41 12.62 -11.42 4.08
N VAL A 42 12.44 -12.22 3.03
CA VAL A 42 13.00 -11.98 1.70
C VAL A 42 11.99 -11.17 0.90
N PHE A 43 12.43 -10.03 0.37
CA PHE A 43 11.62 -9.28 -0.59
C PHE A 43 11.63 -10.04 -1.93
N ASP A 44 10.57 -10.80 -2.17
CA ASP A 44 10.39 -11.67 -3.34
C ASP A 44 9.53 -11.04 -4.44
N TRP A 45 9.10 -9.78 -4.25
CA TRP A 45 8.14 -9.10 -5.12
C TRP A 45 8.55 -9.08 -6.60
N LEU A 46 9.86 -9.08 -6.88
CA LEU A 46 10.41 -9.09 -8.25
C LEU A 46 10.43 -10.49 -8.86
N ASP A 47 10.53 -11.52 -8.02
CA ASP A 47 10.75 -12.91 -8.40
C ASP A 47 9.44 -13.69 -8.51
N ILE A 48 8.43 -13.31 -7.73
CA ILE A 48 7.12 -13.97 -7.76
C ILE A 48 6.34 -13.67 -9.05
N SER A 49 5.46 -14.60 -9.42
CA SER A 49 4.55 -14.44 -10.55
C SER A 49 3.51 -13.34 -10.32
N GLN A 50 2.86 -12.89 -11.41
CA GLN A 50 1.76 -11.92 -11.31
C GLN A 50 0.61 -12.46 -10.43
N LEU A 51 0.28 -13.74 -10.55
CA LEU A 51 -0.76 -14.39 -9.75
C LEU A 51 -0.44 -14.30 -8.24
N GLN A 52 0.83 -14.53 -7.87
CA GLN A 52 1.28 -14.41 -6.49
C GLN A 52 1.25 -12.94 -6.01
N ARG A 53 1.67 -11.98 -6.85
CA ARG A 53 1.54 -10.55 -6.52
C ARG A 53 0.09 -10.19 -6.24
N ASP A 54 -0.84 -10.59 -7.10
CA ASP A 54 -2.26 -10.30 -6.94
C ASP A 54 -2.83 -10.93 -5.65
N ALA A 55 -2.41 -12.15 -5.30
CA ALA A 55 -2.79 -12.80 -4.04
C ALA A 55 -2.25 -12.05 -2.81
N VAL A 56 -0.99 -11.59 -2.84
CA VAL A 56 -0.39 -10.78 -1.77
C VAL A 56 -1.12 -9.43 -1.64
N ILE A 57 -1.42 -8.78 -2.76
CA ILE A 57 -2.19 -7.52 -2.78
C ILE A 57 -3.54 -7.73 -2.10
N GLU A 58 -4.25 -8.80 -2.46
CA GLU A 58 -5.59 -9.06 -1.95
C GLU A 58 -5.58 -9.41 -0.45
N LYS A 59 -4.59 -10.19 0.00
CA LYS A 59 -4.39 -10.51 1.42
C LYS A 59 -4.29 -9.24 2.26
N TYR A 60 -3.33 -8.37 1.96
CA TYR A 60 -3.11 -7.16 2.77
C TYR A 60 -4.19 -6.10 2.57
N ARG A 61 -4.85 -6.06 1.41
CA ARG A 61 -6.06 -5.24 1.21
C ARG A 61 -7.15 -5.67 2.18
N THR A 62 -7.37 -6.96 2.35
CA THR A 62 -8.41 -7.49 3.25
C THR A 62 -8.06 -7.24 4.71
N GLU A 63 -6.79 -7.41 5.10
CA GLU A 63 -6.33 -7.12 6.47
C GLU A 63 -6.43 -5.61 6.82
N LEU A 64 -6.17 -4.71 5.87
CA LEU A 64 -6.25 -3.26 6.10
C LEU A 64 -7.70 -2.73 6.09
N PHE A 65 -8.58 -3.30 5.27
CA PHE A 65 -9.92 -2.79 4.99
C PHE A 65 -11.00 -3.82 5.34
N ASP A 66 -11.21 -4.00 6.64
CA ASP A 66 -12.25 -4.81 7.23
C ASP A 66 -13.61 -4.08 7.34
N GLU A 67 -14.61 -4.76 7.89
CA GLU A 67 -15.94 -4.22 8.17
C GLU A 67 -15.93 -3.07 9.18
N ASN A 68 -14.91 -3.00 10.05
CA ASN A 68 -14.77 -1.96 11.08
C ASN A 68 -14.01 -0.72 10.58
N THR A 69 -13.61 -0.71 9.31
CA THR A 69 -12.81 0.38 8.77
C THR A 69 -13.62 1.67 8.68
N VAL A 70 -13.21 2.68 9.45
CA VAL A 70 -13.79 4.01 9.38
C VAL A 70 -13.16 4.78 8.23
N TYR A 71 -13.91 4.97 7.14
CA TYR A 71 -13.48 5.79 5.99
C TYR A 71 -13.65 7.29 6.24
N LYS A 72 -14.60 7.67 7.10
CA LYS A 72 -14.88 9.07 7.40
C LYS A 72 -15.45 9.25 8.80
N TYR A 73 -14.66 9.88 9.67
CA TYR A 73 -15.17 10.38 10.93
C TYR A 73 -16.03 11.63 10.73
N LYS A 74 -16.96 11.87 11.65
CA LYS A 74 -17.62 13.17 11.76
C LYS A 74 -16.56 14.22 12.05
N LYS A 75 -16.48 15.25 11.20
CA LYS A 75 -15.48 16.32 11.29
C LYS A 75 -15.42 16.97 12.68
N LYS A 76 -16.57 17.18 13.33
CA LYS A 76 -16.65 17.78 14.67
C LYS A 76 -15.94 16.90 15.71
N ASP A 77 -16.23 15.61 15.70
CA ASP A 77 -15.72 14.65 16.68
C ASP A 77 -14.22 14.44 16.49
N PHE A 78 -13.78 14.27 15.23
CA PHE A 78 -12.35 14.16 14.90
C PHE A 78 -11.56 15.40 15.35
N ARG A 79 -12.09 16.61 15.11
CA ARG A 79 -11.43 17.84 15.54
C ARG A 79 -11.46 18.04 17.05
N ALA A 80 -12.44 17.48 17.74
CA ALA A 80 -12.50 17.49 19.20
C ALA A 80 -11.46 16.53 19.81
N GLU A 81 -11.32 15.32 19.25
CA GLU A 81 -10.28 14.35 19.61
C GLU A 81 -8.89 14.98 19.49
N TYR A 82 -8.61 15.62 18.34
CA TYR A 82 -7.30 16.20 18.05
C TYR A 82 -7.18 17.69 18.39
N LYS A 83 -8.03 18.25 19.26
CA LYS A 83 -8.12 19.70 19.50
C LYS A 83 -6.78 20.36 19.83
N ASN A 84 -5.94 19.68 20.61
CA ASN A 84 -4.64 20.17 21.06
C ASN A 84 -3.55 20.08 19.98
N PHE A 85 -3.82 19.33 18.92
CA PHE A 85 -2.89 19.01 17.84
C PHE A 85 -3.31 19.61 16.50
N LEU A 86 -4.49 20.26 16.39
CA LEU A 86 -4.95 20.92 15.16
C LEU A 86 -3.97 22.00 14.67
N LYS A 87 -3.24 22.58 15.61
CA LYS A 87 -2.15 23.52 15.38
C LYS A 87 -0.97 23.08 16.24
N ASP A 88 0.19 22.93 15.64
CA ASP A 88 1.43 22.81 16.39
C ASP A 88 1.72 24.15 17.09
N LYS A 89 1.70 24.13 18.42
CA LYS A 89 1.96 25.32 19.26
C LYS A 89 3.40 25.79 19.15
N ASP A 90 4.32 24.89 18.81
CA ASP A 90 5.76 25.16 18.72
C ASP A 90 6.28 24.99 17.28
N PHE A 91 5.42 25.28 16.30
CA PHE A 91 5.70 25.05 14.88
C PHE A 91 6.99 25.70 14.39
N LYS A 92 7.39 26.85 14.97
CA LYS A 92 8.64 27.52 14.59
C LYS A 92 9.85 26.69 14.99
N ARG A 93 9.88 26.16 16.23
CA ARG A 93 10.97 25.30 16.70
C ARG A 93 11.00 24.02 15.88
N HIS A 94 9.87 23.31 15.76
CA HIS A 94 9.82 22.06 15.00
C HIS A 94 10.21 22.25 13.53
N TYR A 95 9.73 23.31 12.87
CA TYR A 95 10.12 23.63 11.50
C TYR A 95 11.62 23.85 11.37
N MET A 96 12.23 24.61 12.29
CA MET A 96 13.68 24.86 12.27
C MET A 96 14.48 23.59 12.56
N LEU A 97 14.10 22.80 13.56
CA LEU A 97 14.76 21.52 13.87
C LEU A 97 14.78 20.59 12.65
N VAL A 98 13.62 20.41 12.02
CA VAL A 98 13.50 19.59 10.81
C VAL A 98 14.33 20.15 9.68
N LYS A 99 14.29 21.48 9.46
CA LYS A 99 15.08 22.14 8.42
C LYS A 99 16.59 21.92 8.59
N GLU A 100 17.08 21.90 9.83
CA GLU A 100 18.49 21.61 10.18
C GLU A 100 18.81 20.10 10.20
N GLY A 101 17.86 19.23 9.84
CA GLY A 101 18.07 17.79 9.72
C GLY A 101 17.94 17.00 11.02
N VAL A 102 17.42 17.60 12.10
CA VAL A 102 17.15 16.91 13.35
C VAL A 102 16.00 15.92 13.16
N LYS A 103 16.25 14.64 13.49
CA LYS A 103 15.28 13.54 13.36
C LYS A 103 14.64 13.13 14.68
N GLU A 104 15.23 13.48 15.81
CA GLU A 104 14.79 13.06 17.13
C GLU A 104 15.20 14.10 18.19
N THR A 105 14.34 14.29 19.18
CA THR A 105 14.57 15.04 20.42
C THR A 105 14.25 14.15 21.62
N ASP A 106 14.37 14.65 22.84
CA ASP A 106 13.97 13.88 24.03
C ASP A 106 12.48 13.51 24.05
N SER A 107 11.63 14.28 23.36
CA SER A 107 10.17 14.15 23.40
C SER A 107 9.51 13.85 22.04
N GLU A 108 10.21 14.02 20.92
CA GLU A 108 9.65 13.90 19.58
C GLU A 108 10.53 13.11 18.62
N ASN A 109 9.91 12.31 17.75
CA ASN A 109 10.50 11.91 16.47
C ASN A 109 10.01 12.87 15.39
N LEU A 110 10.91 13.31 14.52
CA LEU A 110 10.70 14.38 13.54
C LEU A 110 11.02 13.88 12.12
N CYS A 111 10.17 14.25 11.16
CA CYS A 111 10.40 13.93 9.76
C CYS A 111 10.02 15.11 8.85
N GLY A 112 10.90 15.48 7.93
CA GLY A 112 10.68 16.58 6.98
C GLY A 112 10.34 16.10 5.58
N PHE A 113 9.39 16.80 4.94
CA PHE A 113 8.99 16.58 3.56
C PHE A 113 9.32 17.80 2.71
N TYR A 114 10.14 17.58 1.69
CA TYR A 114 10.73 18.65 0.90
C TYR A 114 10.25 18.61 -0.54
N ARG A 115 10.07 19.79 -1.13
CA ARG A 115 9.98 19.96 -2.58
C ARG A 115 11.24 20.71 -3.02
N LYS A 116 12.15 20.00 -3.71
CA LYS A 116 13.53 20.48 -3.89
C LYS A 116 14.14 20.77 -2.51
N ASN A 117 14.60 21.99 -2.26
CA ASN A 117 15.21 22.39 -0.98
C ASN A 117 14.24 23.10 -0.03
N LEU A 118 12.94 23.17 -0.37
CA LEU A 118 11.93 23.82 0.46
C LEU A 118 11.22 22.80 1.34
N LEU A 119 11.30 22.96 2.66
CA LEU A 119 10.49 22.20 3.63
C LEU A 119 9.03 22.66 3.52
N ILE A 120 8.17 21.81 2.96
CA ILE A 120 6.76 22.11 2.69
C ILE A 120 5.82 21.59 3.79
N SER A 121 6.23 20.53 4.48
CA SER A 121 5.50 19.93 5.59
C SER A 121 6.47 19.13 6.45
N TYR A 122 6.07 18.87 7.69
CA TYR A 122 6.82 18.02 8.62
C TYR A 122 5.86 17.16 9.42
N ALA A 123 6.36 16.06 9.94
CA ALA A 123 5.64 15.15 10.82
C ALA A 123 6.29 15.10 12.19
N ILE A 124 5.44 14.95 13.20
CA ILE A 124 5.82 14.80 14.60
C ILE A 124 5.14 13.54 15.14
N GLN A 125 5.92 12.67 15.75
CA GLN A 125 5.43 11.59 16.61
C GLN A 125 5.93 11.87 18.01
N PHE A 126 5.02 12.09 18.95
CA PHE A 126 5.41 12.35 20.33
C PHE A 126 5.76 11.03 21.04
N LYS A 127 6.87 11.01 21.78
CA LYS A 127 7.34 9.78 22.44
C LYS A 127 6.43 9.27 23.55
N ASN A 128 5.52 10.10 24.06
CA ASN A 128 4.48 9.71 25.01
C ASN A 128 3.24 9.08 24.34
N ASP A 129 3.11 9.18 23.01
CA ASP A 129 2.12 8.47 22.20
C ASP A 129 2.74 8.05 20.87
N LEU A 130 3.33 6.86 20.88
CA LEU A 130 3.99 6.29 19.71
C LEU A 130 3.01 5.82 18.63
N ARG A 131 1.70 5.75 18.90
CA ARG A 131 0.72 5.21 17.94
C ARG A 131 0.09 6.27 17.05
N THR A 132 0.47 7.53 17.22
CA THR A 132 -0.06 8.64 16.43
C THR A 132 1.07 9.47 15.83
N VAL A 133 0.97 9.78 14.53
CA VAL A 133 1.86 10.73 13.87
C VAL A 133 1.04 11.88 13.31
N TYR A 134 1.47 13.11 13.59
CA TYR A 134 0.81 14.34 13.17
C TYR A 134 1.60 15.01 12.05
N TYR A 135 0.94 15.24 10.91
CA TYR A 135 1.55 15.89 9.75
C TYR A 135 1.06 17.33 9.65
N TYR A 136 1.99 18.27 9.66
CA TYR A 136 1.75 19.70 9.65
C TYR A 136 2.22 20.32 8.34
N ASP A 137 1.51 21.35 7.87
CA ASP A 137 2.08 22.25 6.86
C ASP A 137 3.22 23.10 7.44
N ALA A 138 3.95 23.82 6.59
CA ALA A 138 5.04 24.71 7.00
C ALA A 138 4.63 25.78 8.04
N MET A 139 3.33 26.08 8.17
CA MET A 139 2.80 27.01 9.15
C MET A 139 2.35 26.32 10.44
N GLY A 140 2.44 25.00 10.56
CA GLY A 140 2.02 24.25 11.75
C GLY A 140 0.53 23.92 11.80
N ASN A 141 -0.21 24.00 10.69
CA ASN A 141 -1.61 23.54 10.68
C ASN A 141 -1.65 22.05 10.38
N LEU A 142 -2.44 21.31 11.16
CA LEU A 142 -2.61 19.87 10.96
C LEU A 142 -3.22 19.59 9.58
N ARG A 143 -2.57 18.70 8.83
CA ARG A 143 -3.00 18.24 7.50
C ARG A 143 -3.46 16.80 7.55
N TYR A 144 -2.68 15.94 8.20
CA TYR A 144 -2.95 14.51 8.31
C TYR A 144 -2.61 13.96 9.69
N VAL A 145 -3.23 12.84 10.03
CA VAL A 145 -2.92 12.04 11.21
C VAL A 145 -2.80 10.58 10.77
N ASP A 146 -1.68 9.94 11.06
CA ASP A 146 -1.58 8.49 10.98
C ASP A 146 -1.95 7.89 12.34
N LYS A 147 -2.77 6.83 12.30
CA LYS A 147 -3.05 5.97 13.45
C LYS A 147 -2.44 4.60 13.22
N PHE A 148 -1.56 4.16 14.10
CA PHE A 148 -0.95 2.83 14.04
C PHE A 148 -1.77 1.78 14.80
N SER A 149 -1.74 0.53 14.30
CA SER A 149 -2.33 -0.61 14.99
C SER A 149 -1.64 -0.91 16.33
N GLU A 150 -2.27 -1.74 17.15
CA GLU A 150 -1.82 -2.02 18.53
C GLU A 150 -0.45 -2.69 18.59
N ASN A 151 -0.05 -3.41 17.54
CA ASN A 151 1.22 -4.12 17.52
C ASN A 151 2.44 -3.18 17.41
N TYR A 152 2.26 -1.94 16.97
CA TYR A 152 3.35 -0.97 16.84
C TYR A 152 4.06 -0.74 18.20
N PRO A 153 5.41 -0.76 18.26
CA PRO A 153 6.36 -0.70 17.15
C PRO A 153 6.79 -2.05 16.55
N ASN A 154 6.21 -3.17 17.01
CA ASN A 154 6.55 -4.48 16.50
C ASN A 154 5.88 -4.73 15.15
N PHE A 155 6.60 -5.45 14.27
CA PHE A 155 6.07 -5.88 12.99
C PHE A 155 5.32 -7.22 13.11
N PRO A 156 4.33 -7.47 12.22
CA PRO A 156 3.76 -6.51 11.29
C PRO A 156 2.83 -5.53 12.01
N TYR A 157 2.69 -4.31 11.48
CA TYR A 157 1.69 -3.35 11.96
C TYR A 157 1.05 -2.62 10.79
N MET A 158 -0.02 -1.88 11.06
CA MET A 158 -0.77 -1.14 10.06
C MET A 158 -0.80 0.34 10.41
N SER A 159 -0.88 1.19 9.39
CA SER A 159 -1.20 2.61 9.52
C SER A 159 -2.44 2.94 8.70
N LYS A 160 -3.33 3.76 9.27
CA LYS A 160 -4.41 4.44 8.53
C LYS A 160 -4.21 5.94 8.64
N GLN A 161 -4.09 6.60 7.49
CA GLN A 161 -3.88 8.04 7.40
C GLN A 161 -5.20 8.76 7.16
N TYR A 162 -5.48 9.76 7.98
CA TYR A 162 -6.68 10.59 7.90
C TYR A 162 -6.31 12.04 7.64
N ARG A 163 -7.07 12.73 6.77
CA ARG A 163 -7.05 14.19 6.70
C ARG A 163 -7.53 14.81 8.01
N ALA A 164 -7.16 16.06 8.26
CA ALA A 164 -7.63 16.84 9.42
C ALA A 164 -9.16 17.06 9.50
N ASN A 165 -9.91 16.62 8.47
CA ASN A 165 -11.38 16.59 8.47
C ASN A 165 -11.97 15.21 8.81
N GLY A 166 -11.13 14.20 9.08
CA GLY A 166 -11.52 12.83 9.42
C GLY A 166 -11.72 11.88 8.25
N THR A 167 -11.42 12.28 7.00
CA THR A 167 -11.49 11.39 5.83
C THR A 167 -10.22 10.55 5.68
N LEU A 168 -10.36 9.24 5.56
CA LEU A 168 -9.27 8.30 5.24
C LEU A 168 -8.65 8.69 3.90
N VAL A 169 -7.33 8.56 3.78
CA VAL A 169 -6.58 8.89 2.56
C VAL A 169 -5.83 7.67 2.06
N SER A 170 -5.16 6.97 2.96
CA SER A 170 -4.38 5.80 2.62
C SER A 170 -4.29 4.86 3.81
N ALA A 171 -3.96 3.61 3.51
CA ALA A 171 -3.64 2.59 4.49
C ALA A 171 -2.35 1.90 4.07
N ILE A 172 -1.50 1.60 5.04
CA ILE A 172 -0.20 0.97 4.81
C ILE A 172 -0.06 -0.22 5.73
N TYR A 173 0.32 -1.36 5.16
CA TYR A 173 0.71 -2.54 5.90
C TYR A 173 2.24 -2.60 5.97
N PHE A 174 2.79 -2.57 7.17
CA PHE A 174 4.22 -2.63 7.42
C PHE A 174 4.59 -4.06 7.83
N MET A 175 5.36 -4.74 6.99
CA MET A 175 5.84 -6.10 7.27
C MET A 175 7.19 -6.12 7.98
N SER A 176 8.01 -5.12 7.72
CA SER A 176 9.31 -4.92 8.37
C SER A 176 9.70 -3.45 8.21
N HIS A 177 10.86 -3.09 8.77
CA HIS A 177 11.47 -1.78 8.54
C HIS A 177 11.57 -1.47 7.05
N ASP A 178 11.95 -2.45 6.24
CA ASP A 178 12.21 -2.27 4.81
C ASP A 178 11.01 -2.55 3.91
N MET A 179 9.93 -3.18 4.37
CA MET A 179 8.89 -3.68 3.48
C MET A 179 7.48 -3.23 3.87
N GLN A 180 6.78 -2.62 2.92
CA GLN A 180 5.46 -2.01 3.15
C GLN A 180 4.55 -2.16 1.92
N TYR A 181 3.25 -2.35 2.13
CA TYR A 181 2.25 -2.36 1.06
C TYR A 181 1.29 -1.19 1.28
N MET A 182 1.19 -0.32 0.27
CA MET A 182 0.40 0.91 0.36
C MET A 182 -0.85 0.82 -0.50
N TYR A 183 -1.96 1.32 0.05
CA TYR A 183 -3.26 1.37 -0.58
C TYR A 183 -3.89 2.75 -0.40
N GLU A 184 -4.67 3.17 -1.39
CA GLU A 184 -5.49 4.39 -1.30
C GLU A 184 -6.81 4.09 -0.57
N ASP A 185 -7.60 5.12 -0.26
CA ASP A 185 -8.89 5.01 0.44
C ASP A 185 -9.96 4.21 -0.33
N ASP A 186 -9.86 4.16 -1.66
CA ASP A 186 -10.67 3.31 -2.54
C ASP A 186 -10.23 1.85 -2.59
N LYS A 187 -9.26 1.47 -1.74
CA LYS A 187 -8.65 0.12 -1.65
C LYS A 187 -7.78 -0.26 -2.84
N SER A 188 -7.53 0.66 -3.78
CA SER A 188 -6.62 0.42 -4.88
C SER A 188 -5.19 0.28 -4.37
N PHE A 189 -4.45 -0.66 -4.96
CA PHE A 189 -3.06 -0.88 -4.62
C PHE A 189 -2.19 0.22 -5.22
N LYS A 190 -1.45 0.92 -4.37
CA LYS A 190 -0.53 1.98 -4.80
C LYS A 190 0.85 1.42 -5.17
N GLY A 191 1.34 0.47 -4.39
CA GLY A 191 2.65 -0.13 -4.60
C GLY A 191 3.23 -0.80 -3.36
N ALA A 192 4.24 -1.62 -3.58
CA ALA A 192 5.07 -2.24 -2.55
C ALA A 192 6.35 -1.41 -2.39
N TRP A 193 6.60 -0.91 -1.20
CA TRP A 193 7.88 -0.32 -0.83
C TRP A 193 8.83 -1.42 -0.40
N TYR A 194 10.05 -1.37 -0.94
CA TYR A 194 11.22 -2.05 -0.43
C TYR A 194 12.36 -1.06 -0.29
N LYS A 195 12.78 -0.81 0.95
CA LYS A 195 13.73 0.25 1.29
C LYS A 195 13.27 1.59 0.71
N ASP A 196 14.11 2.20 -0.11
CA ASP A 196 13.90 3.48 -0.78
C ASP A 196 13.07 3.36 -2.07
N LYS A 197 12.68 2.18 -2.53
CA LYS A 197 12.05 1.97 -3.85
C LYS A 197 10.61 1.50 -3.73
N MET A 198 9.74 2.04 -4.58
CA MET A 198 8.36 1.56 -4.74
C MET A 198 8.20 0.84 -6.06
N TYR A 199 7.51 -0.30 -6.00
CA TYR A 199 7.16 -1.11 -7.15
C TYR A 199 5.64 -1.18 -7.32
N ASP A 200 5.16 -1.09 -8.55
CA ASP A 200 3.74 -1.26 -8.86
C ASP A 200 3.30 -2.73 -8.84
N ARG A 201 2.03 -2.98 -9.19
CA ARG A 201 1.41 -4.32 -9.28
C ARG A 201 2.17 -5.27 -10.23
N HIS A 202 2.91 -4.73 -11.20
CA HIS A 202 3.65 -5.49 -12.21
C HIS A 202 5.16 -5.54 -11.93
N ALA A 203 5.57 -5.24 -10.68
CA ALA A 203 6.96 -5.19 -10.25
C ALA A 203 7.82 -4.14 -10.99
N LYS A 204 7.21 -3.16 -11.63
CA LYS A 204 7.95 -2.03 -12.21
C LYS A 204 8.21 -1.00 -11.11
N GLN A 205 9.47 -0.54 -11.00
CA GLN A 205 9.81 0.56 -10.09
C GLN A 205 9.12 1.84 -10.57
N VAL A 206 8.37 2.50 -9.68
CA VAL A 206 7.61 3.72 -9.97
C VAL A 206 8.07 4.94 -9.18
N LEU A 207 8.66 4.76 -7.99
CA LEU A 207 9.14 5.86 -7.15
C LEU A 207 10.43 5.48 -6.39
N THR A 208 11.19 6.51 -6.00
CA THR A 208 12.33 6.42 -5.09
C THR A 208 12.23 7.50 -4.02
N ARG A 209 12.36 7.13 -2.74
CA ARG A 209 12.42 8.05 -1.60
C ARG A 209 13.87 8.51 -1.42
N THR A 210 14.07 9.82 -1.22
CA THR A 210 15.40 10.39 -0.97
C THR A 210 15.80 10.36 0.50
N ASN A 211 14.83 10.14 1.41
CA ASN A 211 15.02 10.14 2.86
C ASN A 211 14.66 8.76 3.45
N TRP A 212 15.32 7.70 2.97
CA TRP A 212 15.30 6.38 3.61
C TRP A 212 16.38 6.31 4.69
#